data_AF-A0A1Y4WAW5-F1
#
_entry.id   AF-A0A1Y4WAW5-F1
#
_cell.length_a   1.000
_cell.length_b   1.000
_cell.length_c   1.000
_cell.angle_alpha   90.00
_cell.angle_beta   90.00
_cell.angle_gamma   90.00
#
_symmetry.space_group_name_H-M   'P 1'
#
loop_
_entity.id
_entity.type
_entity.pdbx_description
1 polymer ?
#
loop_
_entity_poly.entity_id
_entity_poly.type
_entity_poly.pdbx_seq_one_letter_code
_entity_poly.pdbx_strand_id
1 'polypeptide(L)'
;MNDLLERYLGAVCSYFFGKKRQYVYHDLKNQISQSAHQYEDMEDLLISYGHPLSVAYSYGYRPTVFHHFNPHIVNLIEKFVFIISGIYLSLSTIYYLEQFGCLPFQSPNHVITTMNTSSLITVLLSYPILTMIGIIAIAFIILAILDKKNAIKQDLDLHWNIDNLNQLPHPSHYPNHTIETIFMMIFIIFFIVYAIFFSSDLIIKVQHESYQMIHMMTYFFQPFIMIIIFDYFIDMTKKIYTKKYLQYSSIINLFTIISLSIFVVNSSFLKDYLLPYNMDFEYMLINGFIITALCFIYFISLYKLFRNIKSYRFLFKK
;
A
#
# COMPACT_ATOMS: atom_id res chain seq x y z
N MET A 1 -16.55 24.69 20.69
CA MET A 1 -15.55 24.11 21.62
C MET A 1 -14.85 22.95 20.90
N ASN A 2 -13.52 22.93 20.92
CA ASN A 2 -12.63 21.80 20.58
C ASN A 2 -12.18 21.51 19.14
N ASP A 3 -12.44 22.32 18.09
CA ASP A 3 -11.81 22.01 16.78
C ASP A 3 -10.27 22.09 16.85
N LEU A 4 -9.74 23.13 17.49
CA LEU A 4 -8.30 23.30 17.70
C LEU A 4 -7.69 22.20 18.58
N LEU A 5 -8.39 21.82 19.65
CA LEU A 5 -8.00 20.69 20.51
C LEU A 5 -7.93 19.39 19.71
N GLU A 6 -8.96 19.09 18.92
CA GLU A 6 -8.98 17.86 18.11
C GLU A 6 -7.88 17.88 17.04
N ARG A 7 -7.57 19.03 16.44
CA ARG A 7 -6.43 19.20 15.51
C ARG A 7 -5.11 18.89 16.19
N TYR A 8 -4.89 19.45 17.38
CA TYR A 8 -3.69 19.23 18.16
C TYR A 8 -3.54 17.77 18.62
N LEU A 9 -4.62 17.19 19.16
CA LEU A 9 -4.68 15.77 19.51
C LEU A 9 -4.42 14.89 18.29
N GLY A 10 -4.99 15.22 17.14
CA GLY A 10 -4.76 14.55 15.86
C GLY A 10 -3.29 14.57 15.44
N ALA A 11 -2.63 15.74 15.59
CA ALA A 11 -1.22 15.91 15.28
C ALA A 11 -0.32 15.05 16.18
N VAL A 12 -0.54 15.05 17.50
CA VAL A 12 0.22 14.21 18.45
C VAL A 12 -0.05 12.72 18.18
N CYS A 13 -1.31 12.36 17.96
CA CYS A 13 -1.73 10.97 17.74
C CYS A 13 -1.24 10.41 16.40
N SER A 14 -0.88 11.26 15.43
CA SER A 14 -0.34 10.84 14.13
C SER A 14 1.01 10.09 14.24
N TYR A 15 1.71 10.24 15.38
CA TYR A 15 2.97 9.55 15.67
C TYR A 15 2.78 8.12 16.21
N PHE A 16 1.54 7.72 16.53
CA PHE A 16 1.25 6.45 17.16
C PHE A 16 0.31 5.60 16.30
N PHE A 17 0.45 4.28 16.42
CA PHE A 17 -0.39 3.31 15.73
C PHE A 17 -1.17 2.43 16.71
N GLY A 18 -2.32 1.92 16.26
CA GLY A 18 -3.11 0.93 17.00
C GLY A 18 -3.59 1.39 18.38
N LYS A 19 -3.56 0.49 19.36
CA LYS A 19 -4.01 0.74 20.73
C LYS A 19 -3.25 1.88 21.41
N LYS A 20 -1.96 2.06 21.11
CA LYS A 20 -1.15 3.14 21.68
C LYS A 20 -1.69 4.52 21.27
N ARG A 21 -2.16 4.67 20.03
CA ARG A 21 -2.80 5.91 19.57
C ARG A 21 -4.07 6.23 20.36
N GLN A 22 -4.92 5.23 20.61
CA GLN A 22 -6.15 5.41 21.37
C GLN A 22 -5.86 5.80 22.83
N TYR A 23 -4.89 5.13 23.45
CA TYR A 23 -4.43 5.46 24.80
C TYR A 23 -3.95 6.91 24.89
N VAL A 24 -3.01 7.31 24.01
CA VAL A 24 -2.46 8.69 24.01
C VAL A 24 -3.55 9.72 23.76
N TYR A 25 -4.49 9.45 22.84
CA TYR A 25 -5.61 10.35 22.57
C TYR A 25 -6.44 10.60 23.83
N HIS A 26 -6.89 9.54 24.51
CA HIS A 26 -7.76 9.67 25.68
C HIS A 26 -7.03 10.28 26.87
N ASP A 27 -5.80 9.86 27.14
CA ASP A 27 -4.99 10.38 28.24
C ASP A 27 -4.70 11.88 28.05
N LEU A 28 -4.19 12.27 26.89
CA LEU A 28 -3.87 13.67 26.59
C LEU A 28 -5.12 14.54 26.58
N LYS A 29 -6.24 14.05 26.03
CA LYS A 29 -7.51 14.79 26.06
C LYS A 29 -8.01 15.03 27.48
N ASN A 30 -7.88 14.04 28.35
CA ASN A 30 -8.25 14.17 29.77
C ASN A 30 -7.33 15.16 30.49
N GLN A 31 -6.01 15.06 30.29
CA GLN A 31 -5.03 15.99 30.87
C GLN A 31 -5.31 17.44 30.47
N ILE A 32 -5.48 17.70 29.16
CA ILE A 32 -5.75 19.05 28.65
C ILE A 32 -7.08 19.59 29.21
N SER A 33 -8.11 18.74 29.26
CA SER A 33 -9.43 19.14 29.80
C SER A 33 -9.37 19.49 31.28
N GLN A 34 -8.53 18.81 32.07
CA GLN A 34 -8.33 19.09 33.49
C GLN A 34 -7.52 20.38 33.73
N SER A 35 -6.55 20.68 32.86
CA SER A 35 -5.76 21.91 32.91
C SER A 35 -6.46 23.14 32.32
N ALA A 36 -7.61 22.96 31.64
CA ALA A 36 -8.29 24.04 30.92
C ALA A 36 -8.66 25.24 31.80
N HIS A 37 -8.92 25.02 33.10
CA HIS A 37 -9.26 26.08 34.05
C HIS A 37 -8.07 26.97 34.45
N GLN A 38 -6.84 26.59 34.12
CA GLN A 38 -5.61 27.30 34.50
C GLN A 38 -5.16 28.33 33.44
N TYR A 39 -5.84 28.40 32.30
CA TYR A 39 -5.49 29.24 31.17
C TYR A 39 -6.69 30.09 30.75
N GLU A 40 -6.42 31.29 30.26
CA GLU A 40 -7.47 32.19 29.75
C GLU A 40 -8.10 31.62 28.49
N ASP A 41 -7.26 31.10 27.58
CA ASP A 41 -7.69 30.53 26.31
C ASP A 41 -7.04 29.16 26.01
N MET A 42 -7.74 28.38 25.17
CA MET A 42 -7.28 27.06 24.73
C MET A 42 -6.01 27.12 23.86
N GLU A 43 -5.78 28.22 23.16
CA GLU A 43 -4.58 28.43 22.34
C GLU A 43 -3.32 28.49 23.21
N ASP A 44 -3.34 29.30 24.27
CA ASP A 44 -2.23 29.43 25.22
C ASP A 44 -1.93 28.11 25.94
N LEU A 45 -2.99 27.38 26.31
CA LEU A 45 -2.87 26.04 26.86
C LEU A 45 -2.12 25.11 25.90
N LEU A 46 -2.55 25.02 24.64
CA LEU A 46 -1.93 24.12 23.65
C LEU A 46 -0.51 24.54 23.26
N ILE A 47 -0.19 25.83 23.31
CA ILE A 47 1.18 26.32 23.13
C ILE A 47 2.08 25.91 24.28
N SER A 48 1.56 25.95 25.52
CA SER A 48 2.34 25.55 26.70
C SER A 48 2.68 24.06 26.72
N TYR A 49 1.83 23.19 26.14
CA TYR A 49 2.16 21.79 25.88
C TYR A 49 3.27 21.62 24.82
N GLY A 50 3.49 22.62 23.97
CA GLY A 50 4.57 22.66 23.00
C GLY A 50 4.27 21.91 21.70
N HIS A 51 5.32 21.74 20.88
CA HIS A 51 5.19 21.14 19.56
C HIS A 51 4.70 19.67 19.63
N PRO A 52 3.76 19.22 18.76
CA PRO A 52 3.17 17.88 18.84
C PRO A 52 4.17 16.72 18.84
N LEU A 53 5.30 16.87 18.14
CA LEU A 53 6.38 15.88 18.14
C LEU A 53 7.05 15.74 19.52
N SER A 54 7.23 16.86 20.23
CA SER A 54 7.83 16.88 21.56
C SER A 54 6.93 16.16 22.56
N VAL A 55 5.62 16.38 22.47
CA VAL A 55 4.63 15.62 23.25
C VAL A 55 4.65 14.14 22.84
N ALA A 56 4.74 13.81 21.55
CA ALA A 56 4.89 12.41 21.15
C ALA A 56 6.13 11.75 21.78
N TYR A 57 7.26 12.47 21.90
CA TYR A 57 8.44 11.95 22.59
C TYR A 57 8.19 11.65 24.07
N SER A 58 7.42 12.47 24.79
CA SER A 58 7.10 12.22 26.20
C SER A 58 6.24 10.96 26.39
N TYR A 59 5.35 10.67 25.44
CA TYR A 59 4.58 9.41 25.36
C TYR A 59 5.40 8.22 24.81
N GLY A 60 6.72 8.37 24.69
CA GLY A 60 7.64 7.31 24.29
C GLY A 60 7.58 6.96 22.80
N TYR A 61 7.22 7.91 21.94
CA TYR A 61 7.54 7.80 20.52
C TYR A 61 9.08 7.83 20.36
N ARG A 62 9.64 6.89 19.61
CA ARG A 62 11.06 6.87 19.24
C ARG A 62 11.14 6.60 17.74
N PRO A 63 11.56 7.55 16.91
CA PRO A 63 11.67 7.32 15.48
C PRO A 63 12.76 6.27 15.25
N THR A 64 12.44 5.28 14.41
CA THR A 64 13.41 4.25 13.97
C THR A 64 14.55 4.86 13.16
N VAL A 65 14.29 5.99 12.48
CA VAL A 65 15.28 6.79 11.76
C VAL A 65 15.11 8.24 12.20
N PHE A 66 16.07 8.77 12.97
CA PHE A 66 16.09 10.20 13.37
C PHE A 66 16.36 11.12 12.19
N HIS A 67 16.89 10.57 11.10
CA HIS A 67 17.26 11.30 9.91
C HIS A 67 16.03 11.78 9.14
N HIS A 68 15.82 13.10 9.13
CA HIS A 68 14.81 13.73 8.30
C HIS A 68 15.34 13.83 6.87
N PHE A 69 14.87 12.93 6.00
CA PHE A 69 15.17 13.00 4.58
C PHE A 69 14.61 14.28 3.97
N ASN A 70 15.33 14.84 3.00
CA ASN A 70 14.87 16.03 2.29
C ASN A 70 13.49 15.77 1.64
N PRO A 71 12.40 16.49 2.02
CA PRO A 71 11.05 16.19 1.58
C PRO A 71 10.86 16.37 0.08
N HIS A 72 11.65 17.26 -0.56
CA HIS A 72 11.62 17.42 -2.01
C HIS A 72 12.19 16.19 -2.72
N ILE A 73 13.27 15.61 -2.18
CA ILE A 73 13.92 14.41 -2.72
C ILE A 73 13.04 13.19 -2.50
N VAL A 74 12.49 13.02 -1.30
CA VAL A 74 11.54 11.94 -0.97
C VAL A 74 10.35 11.99 -1.93
N ASN A 75 9.73 13.15 -2.12
CA ASN A 75 8.58 13.31 -3.01
C ASN A 75 8.95 13.08 -4.49
N LEU A 76 10.18 13.39 -4.90
CA LEU A 76 10.67 13.10 -6.25
C LEU A 76 10.83 11.59 -6.45
N ILE A 77 11.51 10.91 -5.53
CA ILE A 77 11.76 9.47 -5.60
C ILE A 77 10.43 8.70 -5.52
N GLU A 78 9.54 9.08 -4.62
CA GLU A 78 8.20 8.52 -4.51
C GLU A 78 7.46 8.55 -5.86
N LYS A 79 7.49 9.68 -6.58
CA LYS A 79 6.87 9.77 -7.92
C LYS A 79 7.53 8.83 -8.92
N PHE A 80 8.86 8.76 -8.95
CA PHE A 80 9.57 7.85 -9.87
C PHE A 80 9.24 6.40 -9.58
N VAL A 81 9.24 5.99 -8.31
CA VAL A 81 8.89 4.62 -7.91
C VAL A 81 7.46 4.29 -8.29
N PHE A 82 6.51 5.22 -8.07
CA PHE A 82 5.13 5.02 -8.50
C PHE A 82 4.98 4.88 -10.02
N ILE A 83 5.65 5.72 -10.81
CA ILE A 83 5.58 5.66 -12.27
C ILE A 83 6.17 4.33 -12.76
N ILE A 84 7.37 3.96 -12.29
CA ILE A 84 8.06 2.74 -12.70
C ILE A 84 7.23 1.51 -12.30
N SER A 85 6.71 1.48 -11.07
CA SER A 85 5.87 0.37 -10.59
C SER A 85 4.56 0.27 -11.37
N GLY A 86 3.95 1.40 -11.73
CA GLY A 86 2.73 1.43 -12.55
C GLY A 86 2.96 0.95 -13.97
N ILE A 87 4.08 1.35 -14.60
CA ILE A 87 4.49 0.84 -15.92
C ILE A 87 4.75 -0.65 -15.84
N TYR A 88 5.48 -1.11 -14.81
CA TYR A 88 5.76 -2.53 -14.61
C TYR A 88 4.49 -3.36 -14.45
N LEU A 89 3.55 -2.90 -13.60
CA LEU A 89 2.25 -3.54 -13.43
C LEU A 89 1.48 -3.64 -14.75
N SER A 90 1.49 -2.57 -15.53
CA SER A 90 0.78 -2.51 -16.81
C SER A 90 1.36 -3.51 -17.81
N LEU A 91 2.69 -3.53 -17.95
CA LEU A 91 3.40 -4.47 -18.83
C LEU A 91 3.21 -5.92 -18.40
N SER A 92 3.31 -6.20 -17.08
CA SER A 92 3.07 -7.54 -16.54
C SER A 92 1.64 -8.00 -16.74
N THR A 93 0.67 -7.12 -16.54
CA THR A 93 -0.74 -7.43 -16.79
C THR A 93 -0.98 -7.75 -18.26
N ILE A 94 -0.46 -6.94 -19.19
CA ILE A 94 -0.62 -7.18 -20.63
C ILE A 94 0.01 -8.52 -21.00
N TYR A 95 1.23 -8.78 -20.53
CA TYR A 95 1.96 -10.02 -20.79
C TYR A 95 1.17 -11.26 -20.38
N TYR A 96 0.68 -11.32 -19.14
CA TYR A 96 -0.05 -12.49 -18.67
C TYR A 96 -1.45 -12.60 -19.30
N LEU A 97 -2.18 -11.50 -19.49
CA LEU A 97 -3.48 -11.54 -20.18
C LEU A 97 -3.36 -12.05 -21.61
N GLU A 98 -2.25 -11.76 -22.28
CA GLU A 98 -1.93 -12.30 -23.59
C GLU A 98 -1.59 -13.79 -23.56
N GLN A 99 -0.77 -14.24 -22.59
CA GLN A 99 -0.50 -15.68 -22.40
C GLN A 99 -1.78 -16.48 -22.14
N PHE A 100 -2.78 -15.87 -21.49
CA PHE A 100 -4.10 -16.45 -21.27
C PHE A 100 -5.06 -16.31 -22.47
N GLY A 101 -4.65 -15.69 -23.58
CA GLY A 101 -5.49 -15.49 -24.76
C GLY A 101 -6.67 -14.54 -24.57
N CYS A 102 -6.63 -13.69 -23.53
CA CYS A 102 -7.74 -12.81 -23.13
C CYS A 102 -7.81 -11.50 -23.91
N LEU A 103 -6.79 -11.19 -24.72
CA LEU A 103 -6.68 -9.97 -25.50
C LEU A 103 -6.98 -10.24 -26.98
N PRO A 104 -7.75 -9.37 -27.66
CA PRO A 104 -8.14 -9.55 -29.06
C PRO A 104 -7.01 -9.26 -30.07
N PHE A 105 -5.79 -9.02 -29.60
CA PHE A 105 -4.66 -8.61 -30.45
C PHE A 105 -3.86 -9.82 -30.90
N GLN A 106 -4.13 -10.25 -32.15
CA GLN A 106 -3.30 -11.10 -33.01
C GLN A 106 -2.99 -12.54 -32.54
N SER A 107 -2.66 -13.39 -33.51
CA SER A 107 -2.35 -14.80 -33.29
C SER A 107 -1.18 -14.96 -32.30
N PRO A 108 -1.23 -15.94 -31.38
CA PRO A 108 -0.22 -16.14 -30.34
C PRO A 108 1.22 -16.19 -30.88
N ASN A 109 1.39 -16.61 -32.14
CA ASN A 109 2.68 -16.68 -32.82
C ASN A 109 3.35 -15.32 -33.04
N HIS A 110 2.62 -14.21 -33.17
CA HIS A 110 3.22 -12.92 -33.52
C HIS A 110 3.85 -12.18 -32.33
N VAL A 111 3.37 -12.42 -31.12
CA VAL A 111 3.93 -11.80 -29.90
C VAL A 111 4.96 -12.69 -29.21
N ILE A 112 4.81 -14.01 -29.29
CA ILE A 112 5.88 -14.95 -28.93
C ILE A 112 7.15 -14.67 -29.76
N THR A 113 7.01 -14.32 -31.03
CA THR A 113 8.15 -14.00 -31.92
C THR A 113 8.75 -12.60 -31.68
N THR A 114 7.94 -11.60 -31.30
CA THR A 114 8.47 -10.28 -30.89
C THR A 114 9.02 -10.23 -29.47
N MET A 115 8.65 -11.15 -28.58
CA MET A 115 9.19 -11.22 -27.22
C MET A 115 10.43 -12.13 -27.09
N ASN A 116 10.53 -13.21 -27.88
CA ASN A 116 11.74 -14.04 -27.94
C ASN A 116 12.97 -13.29 -28.49
N THR A 117 12.80 -12.06 -28.98
CA THR A 117 13.88 -11.20 -29.47
C THR A 117 14.34 -10.14 -28.46
N SER A 118 13.82 -10.11 -27.22
CA SER A 118 14.37 -9.27 -26.14
C SER A 118 14.59 -10.06 -24.85
N SER A 119 15.86 -10.24 -24.44
CA SER A 119 16.27 -11.12 -23.34
C SER A 119 16.09 -10.53 -21.94
N LEU A 120 15.93 -9.21 -21.81
CA LEU A 120 15.92 -8.54 -20.51
C LEU A 120 14.49 -8.27 -20.01
N ILE A 121 13.58 -7.86 -20.90
CA ILE A 121 12.18 -7.57 -20.54
C ILE A 121 11.44 -8.86 -20.17
N THR A 122 11.63 -9.94 -20.93
CA THR A 122 11.06 -11.26 -20.60
C THR A 122 11.56 -11.78 -19.27
N VAL A 123 12.85 -11.64 -18.95
CA VAL A 123 13.40 -12.05 -17.65
C VAL A 123 12.79 -11.22 -16.50
N LEU A 124 12.62 -9.91 -16.68
CA LEU A 124 11.97 -9.04 -15.69
C LEU A 124 10.48 -9.38 -15.49
N LEU A 125 9.79 -9.81 -16.54
CA LEU A 125 8.39 -10.24 -16.46
C LEU A 125 8.25 -11.65 -15.87
N SER A 126 9.26 -12.50 -16.00
CA SER A 126 9.26 -13.88 -15.49
C SER A 126 9.44 -13.99 -13.97
N TYR A 127 10.01 -12.96 -13.32
CA TYR A 127 10.24 -12.95 -11.87
C TYR A 127 9.67 -11.69 -11.17
N PRO A 128 8.33 -11.55 -11.06
CA PRO A 128 7.71 -10.31 -10.61
C PRO A 128 8.02 -9.85 -9.19
N ILE A 129 8.27 -10.80 -8.29
CA ILE A 129 8.67 -10.46 -6.92
C ILE A 129 10.08 -9.85 -6.89
N LEU A 130 11.04 -10.47 -7.59
CA LEU A 130 12.43 -10.03 -7.58
C LEU A 130 12.59 -8.67 -8.24
N THR A 131 11.85 -8.41 -9.31
CA THR A 131 11.88 -7.10 -9.98
C THR A 131 11.33 -5.98 -9.11
N MET A 132 10.21 -6.21 -8.43
CA MET A 132 9.65 -5.23 -7.50
C MET A 132 10.57 -4.96 -6.31
N ILE A 133 11.20 -6.00 -5.75
CA ILE A 133 12.25 -5.83 -4.71
C ILE A 133 13.42 -5.02 -5.25
N GLY A 134 13.87 -5.29 -6.48
CA GLY A 134 14.94 -4.55 -7.15
C GLY A 134 14.62 -3.07 -7.33
N ILE A 135 13.41 -2.74 -7.80
CA ILE A 135 12.94 -1.35 -7.96
C ILE A 135 13.01 -0.61 -6.62
N ILE A 136 12.53 -1.23 -5.54
CA ILE A 136 12.53 -0.65 -4.20
C ILE A 136 13.96 -0.46 -3.68
N ALA A 137 14.82 -1.47 -3.82
CA ALA A 137 16.20 -1.40 -3.37
C ALA A 137 16.99 -0.27 -4.08
N ILE A 138 16.83 -0.14 -5.39
CA ILE A 138 17.43 0.94 -6.18
C ILE A 138 16.91 2.30 -5.71
N ALA A 139 15.62 2.43 -5.44
CA ALA A 139 15.03 3.66 -4.94
C ALA A 139 15.62 4.09 -3.59
N PHE A 140 15.83 3.15 -2.67
CA PHE A 140 16.48 3.42 -1.38
C PHE A 140 17.94 3.86 -1.54
N ILE A 141 18.69 3.21 -2.44
CA ILE A 141 20.08 3.59 -2.73
C ILE A 141 20.13 5.02 -3.29
N ILE A 142 19.26 5.34 -4.25
CA ILE A 142 19.17 6.70 -4.82
C ILE A 142 18.78 7.72 -3.75
N LEU A 143 17.84 7.39 -2.87
CA LEU A 143 17.44 8.26 -1.75
C LEU A 143 18.64 8.56 -0.85
N ALA A 144 19.38 7.53 -0.43
CA ALA A 144 20.55 7.70 0.43
C ALA A 144 21.64 8.55 -0.23
N ILE A 145 21.89 8.37 -1.52
CA ILE A 145 22.90 9.16 -2.27
C ILE A 145 22.48 10.62 -2.40
N LEU A 146 21.24 10.87 -2.83
CA LEU A 146 20.74 12.24 -3.06
C LEU A 146 20.59 13.02 -1.77
N ASP A 147 20.18 12.34 -0.70
CA ASP A 147 20.03 12.94 0.60
C ASP A 147 21.40 13.33 1.20
N LYS A 148 22.43 12.49 1.06
CA LYS A 148 23.81 12.85 1.44
C LYS A 148 24.32 14.10 0.72
N LYS A 149 23.90 14.29 -0.55
CA LYS A 149 24.31 15.46 -1.35
C LYS A 149 23.61 16.74 -0.94
N ASN A 150 22.37 16.65 -0.47
CA ASN A 150 21.48 17.78 -0.17
C ASN A 150 20.89 17.67 1.23
N ALA A 151 21.76 17.52 2.23
CA ALA A 151 21.37 17.37 3.62
C ALA A 151 20.66 18.63 4.14
N ILE A 152 19.56 18.43 4.87
CA ILE A 152 18.85 19.51 5.57
C ILE A 152 19.28 19.51 7.05
N LYS A 153 19.40 20.69 7.64
CA LYS A 153 19.59 20.82 9.10
C LYS A 153 18.40 20.23 9.83
N GLN A 154 18.68 19.34 10.78
CA GLN A 154 17.67 18.53 11.48
C GLN A 154 17.14 19.20 12.75
N ASP A 155 17.26 20.52 12.86
CA ASP A 155 16.88 21.22 14.06
C ASP A 155 15.39 20.99 14.32
N LEU A 156 15.10 20.48 15.52
CA LEU A 156 13.75 20.39 16.05
C LEU A 156 13.20 21.82 16.03
N ASP A 157 12.04 22.01 15.42
CA ASP A 157 11.43 23.33 15.31
C ASP A 157 11.17 23.91 16.70
N LEU A 158 12.03 24.84 17.12
CA LEU A 158 11.96 25.50 18.43
C LEU A 158 10.92 26.63 18.42
N HIS A 159 10.30 26.93 17.27
CA HIS A 159 9.50 28.15 17.07
C HIS A 159 7.99 27.84 17.07
N TRP A 160 7.54 26.94 17.96
CA TRP A 160 6.12 26.65 18.13
C TRP A 160 5.37 27.89 18.62
N ASN A 161 4.42 28.36 17.82
CA ASN A 161 3.66 29.60 18.05
C ASN A 161 2.19 29.43 17.65
N ILE A 162 1.37 30.46 17.91
CA ILE A 162 -0.06 30.49 17.56
C ILE A 162 -0.28 30.24 16.06
N ASP A 163 0.53 30.87 15.20
CA ASP A 163 0.39 30.74 13.75
C ASP A 163 0.57 29.29 13.28
N ASN A 164 1.57 28.59 13.82
CA ASN A 164 1.84 27.18 13.54
C ASN A 164 0.73 26.27 14.08
N LEU A 165 0.18 26.59 15.26
CA LEU A 165 -0.96 25.87 15.84
C LEU A 165 -2.22 26.03 14.96
N ASN A 166 -2.48 27.23 14.46
CA ASN A 166 -3.63 27.53 13.62
C ASN A 166 -3.53 26.92 12.21
N GLN A 167 -2.32 26.67 11.73
CA GLN A 167 -2.06 25.97 10.47
C GLN A 167 -2.23 24.44 10.56
N LEU A 168 -2.47 23.88 11.76
CA LEU A 168 -2.69 22.43 11.88
C LEU A 168 -3.91 21.98 11.05
N PRO A 169 -3.76 20.93 10.23
CA PRO A 169 -4.84 20.42 9.42
C PRO A 169 -5.93 19.78 10.27
N HIS A 170 -7.15 19.76 9.74
CA HIS A 170 -8.30 19.13 10.39
C HIS A 170 -8.01 17.64 10.71
N PRO A 171 -8.50 17.08 11.83
CA PRO A 171 -8.15 15.73 12.30
C PRO A 171 -8.35 14.61 11.27
N SER A 172 -9.31 14.79 10.36
CA SER A 172 -9.57 13.88 9.25
C SER A 172 -8.42 13.69 8.28
N HIS A 173 -7.46 14.63 8.22
CA HIS A 173 -6.26 14.52 7.39
C HIS A 173 -5.28 13.48 7.94
N TYR A 174 -5.38 13.11 9.22
CA TYR A 174 -4.52 12.11 9.85
C TYR A 174 -5.11 10.71 9.67
N PRO A 175 -4.48 9.85 8.87
CA PRO A 175 -5.03 8.55 8.55
C PRO A 175 -5.09 7.65 9.78
N ASN A 176 -6.13 6.82 9.87
CA ASN A 176 -6.22 5.74 10.85
C ASN A 176 -6.23 4.40 10.12
N HIS A 177 -5.10 3.70 10.17
CA HIS A 177 -4.89 2.45 9.44
C HIS A 177 -5.29 1.19 10.21
N THR A 178 -5.91 1.31 11.40
CA THR A 178 -6.20 0.14 12.27
C THR A 178 -6.90 -1.02 11.54
N ILE A 179 -7.99 -0.73 10.82
CA ILE A 179 -8.76 -1.73 10.06
C ILE A 179 -7.93 -2.30 8.91
N GLU A 180 -7.22 -1.43 8.20
CA GLU A 180 -6.36 -1.80 7.07
C GLU A 180 -5.20 -2.70 7.51
N THR A 181 -4.59 -2.43 8.66
CA THR A 181 -3.54 -3.27 9.24
C THR A 181 -4.04 -4.68 9.55
N ILE A 182 -5.27 -4.81 10.05
CA ILE A 182 -5.86 -6.12 10.31
C ILE A 182 -6.06 -6.88 8.99
N PHE A 183 -6.65 -6.24 7.99
CA PHE A 183 -6.83 -6.85 6.66
C PHE A 183 -5.51 -7.23 6.01
N MET A 184 -4.49 -6.37 6.09
CA MET A 184 -3.17 -6.62 5.54
C MET A 184 -2.43 -7.75 6.27
N MET A 185 -2.59 -7.89 7.59
CA MET A 185 -2.05 -9.05 8.31
C MET A 185 -2.71 -10.36 7.84
N ILE A 186 -4.03 -10.38 7.72
CA ILE A 186 -4.77 -11.56 7.20
C ILE A 186 -4.30 -11.89 5.77
N PHE A 187 -4.16 -10.87 4.93
CA PHE A 187 -3.68 -11.00 3.56
C PHE A 187 -2.27 -11.60 3.49
N ILE A 188 -1.32 -11.05 4.26
CA ILE A 188 0.07 -11.54 4.28
C ILE A 188 0.13 -12.99 4.78
N ILE A 189 -0.59 -13.31 5.86
CA ILE A 189 -0.65 -14.68 6.39
C ILE A 189 -1.22 -15.64 5.33
N PHE A 190 -2.32 -15.26 4.67
CA PHE A 190 -2.91 -16.07 3.60
C PHE A 190 -1.90 -16.30 2.46
N PHE A 191 -1.21 -15.26 1.99
CA PHE A 191 -0.26 -15.40 0.88
C PHE A 191 1.04 -16.13 1.27
N ILE A 192 1.43 -16.14 2.55
CA ILE A 192 2.50 -17.02 3.06
C ILE A 192 2.03 -18.49 2.98
N VAL A 193 0.83 -18.80 3.46
CA VAL A 193 0.28 -20.17 3.37
C VAL A 193 0.09 -20.59 1.92
N TYR A 194 -0.40 -19.69 1.06
CA TYR A 194 -0.51 -19.88 -0.38
C TYR A 194 0.85 -20.21 -1.00
N ALA A 195 1.89 -19.42 -0.69
CA ALA A 195 3.24 -19.66 -1.22
C ALA A 195 3.80 -21.01 -0.77
N ILE A 196 3.65 -21.36 0.52
CA ILE A 196 4.09 -22.66 1.06
C ILE A 196 3.35 -23.80 0.35
N PHE A 197 2.03 -23.69 0.22
CA PHE A 197 1.20 -24.68 -0.46
C PHE A 197 1.64 -24.87 -1.92
N PHE A 198 1.76 -23.79 -2.70
CA PHE A 198 2.18 -23.81 -4.11
C PHE A 198 3.66 -24.18 -4.35
N SER A 199 4.49 -24.10 -3.31
CA SER A 199 5.89 -24.58 -3.33
C SER A 199 6.06 -26.03 -2.90
N SER A 200 5.01 -26.67 -2.39
CA SER A 200 5.11 -28.03 -1.84
C SER A 200 5.10 -29.10 -2.94
N ASP A 201 5.82 -30.20 -2.71
CA ASP A 201 5.88 -31.37 -3.60
C ASP A 201 4.51 -32.02 -3.87
N LEU A 202 3.50 -31.69 -3.06
CA LEU A 202 2.12 -32.14 -3.18
C LEU A 202 1.50 -31.71 -4.53
N ILE A 203 1.84 -30.51 -5.02
CA ILE A 203 1.32 -30.01 -6.31
C ILE A 203 2.12 -30.56 -7.50
N ILE A 204 3.39 -30.92 -7.29
CA ILE A 204 4.21 -31.61 -8.31
C ILE A 204 3.63 -32.99 -8.63
N LYS A 205 2.93 -33.62 -7.69
CA LYS A 205 2.23 -34.91 -7.90
C LYS A 205 0.89 -34.77 -8.63
N VAL A 206 0.27 -33.60 -8.57
CA VAL A 206 -1.04 -33.29 -9.18
C VAL A 206 -0.90 -32.88 -10.68
N GLN A 207 0.32 -32.98 -11.23
CA GLN A 207 0.68 -32.59 -12.60
C GLN A 207 0.08 -33.50 -13.69
N HIS A 208 -1.18 -33.27 -14.04
CA HIS A 208 -1.63 -33.36 -15.43
C HIS A 208 -1.41 -32.00 -16.13
N GLU A 209 -1.74 -31.89 -17.43
CA GLU A 209 -1.55 -30.74 -18.34
C GLU A 209 -1.88 -29.33 -17.78
N SER A 210 -2.59 -29.25 -16.66
CA SER A 210 -2.99 -28.05 -15.93
C SER A 210 -1.91 -27.41 -15.03
N TYR A 211 -0.78 -28.05 -14.76
CA TYR A 211 0.28 -27.47 -13.90
C TYR A 211 0.89 -26.18 -14.43
N GLN A 212 1.13 -26.12 -15.74
CA GLN A 212 1.67 -24.92 -16.39
C GLN A 212 0.70 -23.74 -16.25
N MET A 213 -0.62 -23.99 -16.35
CA MET A 213 -1.66 -22.98 -16.15
C MET A 213 -1.68 -22.45 -14.71
N ILE A 214 -1.62 -23.34 -13.71
CA ILE A 214 -1.60 -22.96 -12.30
C ILE A 214 -0.36 -22.12 -11.98
N HIS A 215 0.81 -22.52 -12.49
CA HIS A 215 2.02 -21.72 -12.34
C HIS A 215 1.88 -20.34 -12.98
N MET A 216 1.38 -20.25 -14.21
CA MET A 216 1.15 -18.95 -14.85
C MET A 216 0.20 -18.05 -14.05
N MET A 217 -0.84 -18.61 -13.42
CA MET A 217 -1.72 -17.84 -12.52
C MET A 217 -1.00 -17.34 -11.27
N THR A 218 -0.20 -18.19 -10.63
CA THR A 218 0.56 -17.78 -9.44
C THR A 218 1.49 -16.61 -9.78
N TYR A 219 2.12 -16.63 -10.96
CA TYR A 219 2.95 -15.51 -11.44
C TYR A 219 2.13 -14.27 -11.82
N PHE A 220 0.94 -14.43 -12.39
CA PHE A 220 0.03 -13.33 -12.68
C PHE A 220 -0.43 -12.57 -11.42
N PHE A 221 -0.64 -13.27 -10.29
CA PHE A 221 -1.06 -12.62 -9.04
C PHE A 221 0.07 -11.86 -8.33
N GLN A 222 1.33 -12.26 -8.52
CA GLN A 222 2.48 -11.68 -7.82
C GLN A 222 2.63 -10.15 -7.97
N PRO A 223 2.55 -9.54 -9.17
CA PRO A 223 2.58 -8.09 -9.33
C PRO A 223 1.51 -7.37 -8.51
N PHE A 224 0.29 -7.90 -8.46
CA PHE A 224 -0.83 -7.29 -7.72
C PHE A 224 -0.61 -7.40 -6.21
N ILE A 225 -0.18 -8.56 -5.71
CA ILE A 225 0.13 -8.78 -4.29
C ILE A 225 1.23 -7.81 -3.83
N MET A 226 2.30 -7.69 -4.62
CA MET A 226 3.43 -6.82 -4.28
C MET A 226 3.04 -5.34 -4.26
N ILE A 227 2.21 -4.91 -5.21
CA ILE A 227 1.74 -3.51 -5.24
C ILE A 227 0.79 -3.20 -4.09
N ILE A 228 -0.08 -4.14 -3.70
CA ILE A 228 -0.94 -3.97 -2.52
C ILE A 228 -0.09 -3.81 -1.24
N ILE A 229 0.93 -4.66 -1.07
CA ILE A 229 1.87 -4.59 0.06
C ILE A 229 2.65 -3.28 0.04
N PHE A 230 3.19 -2.89 -1.12
CA PHE A 230 3.97 -1.67 -1.28
C PHE A 230 3.13 -0.40 -1.04
N ASP A 231 1.92 -0.33 -1.61
CA ASP A 231 1.00 0.77 -1.40
C ASP A 231 0.61 0.89 0.09
N TYR A 232 0.46 -0.24 0.80
CA TYR A 232 0.24 -0.25 2.25
C TYR A 232 1.44 0.29 3.04
N PHE A 233 2.67 -0.09 2.70
CA PHE A 233 3.85 0.48 3.34
C PHE A 233 3.94 1.99 3.12
N ILE A 234 3.66 2.48 1.90
CA ILE A 234 3.62 3.92 1.64
C ILE A 234 2.51 4.58 2.46
N ASP A 235 1.29 4.03 2.47
CA ASP A 235 0.17 4.52 3.27
C ASP A 235 0.61 4.74 4.74
N MET A 236 1.28 3.75 5.33
CA MET A 236 1.77 3.82 6.72
C MET A 236 2.84 4.88 6.97
N THR A 237 3.62 5.26 5.94
CA THR A 237 4.61 6.35 6.07
C THR A 237 3.97 7.75 5.99
N LYS A 238 2.73 7.85 5.48
CA LYS A 238 2.06 9.15 5.32
C LYS A 238 1.42 9.61 6.61
N LYS A 239 1.94 10.71 7.17
CA LYS A 239 1.31 11.43 8.27
C LYS A 239 0.05 12.19 7.85
N ILE A 240 0.03 12.71 6.62
CA ILE A 240 -1.07 13.50 6.05
C ILE A 240 -1.34 13.02 4.63
N TYR A 241 -2.61 12.78 4.30
CA TYR A 241 -2.98 12.47 2.93
C TYR A 241 -2.90 13.70 2.02
N THR A 242 -2.17 13.55 0.91
CA THR A 242 -2.12 14.56 -0.15
C THR A 242 -3.08 14.20 -1.28
N LYS A 243 -3.62 15.22 -1.96
CA LYS A 243 -4.51 15.05 -3.11
C LYS A 243 -3.91 14.16 -4.20
N LYS A 244 -2.63 14.38 -4.52
CA LYS A 244 -1.90 13.63 -5.55
C LYS A 244 -1.79 12.15 -5.16
N TYR A 245 -1.40 11.85 -3.92
CA TYR A 245 -1.31 10.48 -3.43
C TYR A 245 -2.65 9.73 -3.55
N LEU A 246 -3.76 10.33 -3.07
CA LEU A 246 -5.07 9.70 -3.14
C LEU A 246 -5.52 9.43 -4.58
N GLN A 247 -5.19 10.32 -5.52
CA GLN A 247 -5.47 10.11 -6.95
C GLN A 247 -4.67 8.93 -7.51
N TYR A 248 -3.36 8.89 -7.26
CA TYR A 248 -2.51 7.79 -7.73
C TYR A 248 -2.92 6.44 -7.15
N SER A 249 -3.10 6.35 -5.82
CA SER A 249 -3.54 5.11 -5.17
C SER A 249 -4.91 4.67 -5.70
N SER A 250 -5.84 5.61 -5.97
CA SER A 250 -7.13 5.27 -6.60
C SER A 250 -6.98 4.73 -8.02
N ILE A 251 -6.11 5.33 -8.84
CA ILE A 251 -5.87 4.88 -10.22
C ILE A 251 -5.26 3.47 -10.23
N ILE A 252 -4.28 3.20 -9.38
CA ILE A 252 -3.64 1.88 -9.28
C ILE A 252 -4.69 0.83 -8.85
N ASN A 253 -5.45 1.10 -7.79
CA ASN A 253 -6.48 0.16 -7.32
C ASN A 253 -7.57 -0.06 -8.38
N LEU A 254 -8.00 0.98 -9.09
CA LEU A 254 -8.95 0.86 -10.20
C LEU A 254 -8.38 0.00 -11.34
N PHE A 255 -7.11 0.22 -11.71
CA PHE A 255 -6.42 -0.59 -12.71
C PHE A 255 -6.42 -2.07 -12.30
N THR A 256 -6.05 -2.39 -11.05
CA THR A 256 -6.05 -3.79 -10.58
C THR A 256 -7.43 -4.45 -10.70
N ILE A 257 -8.51 -3.74 -10.37
CA ILE A 257 -9.89 -4.24 -10.47
C ILE A 257 -10.26 -4.51 -11.93
N ILE A 258 -9.94 -3.57 -12.84
CA ILE A 258 -10.24 -3.72 -14.27
C ILE A 258 -9.47 -4.91 -14.86
N SER A 259 -8.17 -5.01 -14.58
CA SER A 259 -7.31 -6.09 -15.06
C SER A 259 -7.80 -7.47 -14.62
N LEU A 260 -8.16 -7.61 -13.34
CA LEU A 260 -8.72 -8.86 -12.82
C LEU A 260 -10.08 -9.17 -13.43
N SER A 261 -10.89 -8.14 -13.72
CA SER A 261 -12.23 -8.34 -14.29
C SER A 261 -12.16 -8.81 -15.73
N ILE A 262 -11.23 -8.24 -16.50
CA ILE A 262 -10.91 -8.72 -17.86
C ILE A 262 -10.46 -10.17 -17.79
N PHE A 263 -9.57 -10.52 -16.85
CA PHE A 263 -9.14 -11.90 -16.67
C PHE A 263 -10.33 -12.82 -16.36
N VAL A 264 -11.15 -12.54 -15.34
CA VAL A 264 -12.26 -13.44 -14.95
C VAL A 264 -13.30 -13.59 -16.06
N VAL A 265 -13.64 -12.52 -16.78
CA VAL A 265 -14.70 -12.53 -17.81
C VAL A 265 -14.21 -13.12 -19.13
N ASN A 266 -13.03 -12.73 -19.61
CA ASN A 266 -12.55 -13.13 -20.94
C ASN A 266 -11.81 -14.46 -20.95
N SER A 267 -11.25 -14.91 -19.82
CA SER A 267 -10.52 -16.19 -19.77
C SER A 267 -11.44 -17.40 -19.63
N SER A 268 -12.77 -17.22 -19.56
CA SER A 268 -13.69 -18.31 -19.16
C SER A 268 -13.17 -19.04 -17.90
N PHE A 269 -12.64 -18.27 -16.94
CA PHE A 269 -11.92 -18.73 -15.76
C PHE A 269 -12.56 -19.94 -15.06
N LEU A 270 -13.89 -19.91 -14.91
CA LEU A 270 -14.66 -20.96 -14.25
C LEU A 270 -14.72 -22.29 -15.03
N LYS A 271 -14.52 -22.25 -16.35
CA LYS A 271 -14.72 -23.39 -17.27
C LYS A 271 -13.40 -24.01 -17.71
N ASP A 272 -12.41 -23.18 -18.03
CA ASP A 272 -11.19 -23.65 -18.70
C ASP A 272 -9.95 -23.69 -17.78
N TYR A 273 -10.03 -23.05 -16.61
CA TYR A 273 -8.89 -22.86 -15.73
C TYR A 273 -9.05 -23.46 -14.32
N LEU A 274 -10.28 -23.68 -13.85
CA LEU A 274 -10.51 -24.43 -12.63
C LEU A 274 -10.39 -25.93 -12.91
N LEU A 275 -9.71 -26.64 -12.01
CA LEU A 275 -9.57 -28.08 -12.09
C LEU A 275 -10.94 -28.76 -11.91
N PRO A 276 -11.23 -29.87 -12.60
CA PRO A 276 -12.52 -30.54 -12.48
C PRO A 276 -12.80 -31.00 -11.04
N TYR A 277 -13.95 -30.58 -10.51
CA TYR A 277 -14.36 -30.82 -9.12
C TYR A 277 -14.57 -32.30 -8.75
N ASN A 278 -14.76 -33.17 -9.74
CA ASN A 278 -15.16 -34.56 -9.53
C ASN A 278 -14.00 -35.56 -9.36
N MET A 279 -12.74 -35.10 -9.34
CA MET A 279 -11.59 -36.01 -9.41
C MET A 279 -10.94 -36.28 -8.04
N ASP A 280 -10.60 -35.26 -7.22
CA ASP A 280 -9.92 -35.43 -5.92
C ASP A 280 -10.03 -34.20 -4.97
N PHE A 281 -9.87 -34.42 -3.66
CA PHE A 281 -9.86 -33.35 -2.63
C PHE A 281 -8.75 -32.31 -2.84
N GLU A 282 -7.60 -32.73 -3.38
CA GLU A 282 -6.46 -31.86 -3.67
C GLU A 282 -6.80 -30.82 -4.76
N TYR A 283 -7.57 -31.21 -5.79
CA TYR A 283 -8.05 -30.29 -6.82
C TYR A 283 -9.04 -29.24 -6.26
N MET A 284 -9.91 -29.66 -5.34
CA MET A 284 -10.83 -28.75 -4.64
C MET A 284 -10.07 -27.71 -3.81
N LEU A 285 -8.99 -28.13 -3.12
CA LEU A 285 -8.13 -27.23 -2.37
C LEU A 285 -7.42 -26.22 -3.27
N ILE A 286 -6.84 -26.66 -4.40
CA ILE A 286 -6.17 -25.76 -5.35
C ILE A 286 -7.13 -24.69 -5.88
N ASN A 287 -8.31 -25.11 -6.34
CA ASN A 287 -9.36 -24.18 -6.80
C ASN A 287 -9.78 -23.23 -5.69
N GLY A 288 -9.96 -23.73 -4.46
CA GLY A 288 -10.28 -22.94 -3.29
C GLY A 288 -9.23 -21.85 -3.02
N PHE A 289 -7.94 -22.19 -3.06
CA PHE A 289 -6.86 -21.22 -2.87
C PHE A 289 -6.80 -20.16 -3.97
N ILE A 290 -6.96 -20.53 -5.24
CA ILE A 290 -6.92 -19.59 -6.37
C ILE A 290 -8.12 -18.63 -6.31
N ILE A 291 -9.33 -19.15 -6.09
CA ILE A 291 -10.55 -18.31 -5.96
C ILE A 291 -10.41 -17.37 -4.76
N THR A 292 -9.95 -17.90 -3.63
CA THR A 292 -9.76 -17.09 -2.42
C THR A 292 -8.70 -16.01 -2.62
N ALA A 293 -7.61 -16.29 -3.33
CA ALA A 293 -6.59 -15.31 -3.69
C ALA A 293 -7.16 -14.17 -4.55
N LEU A 294 -7.94 -14.50 -5.59
CA LEU A 294 -8.65 -13.52 -6.41
C LEU A 294 -9.58 -12.65 -5.55
N CYS A 295 -10.42 -13.27 -4.72
CA CYS A 295 -11.34 -12.56 -3.84
C CYS A 295 -10.62 -11.61 -2.88
N PHE A 296 -9.48 -12.03 -2.30
CA PHE A 296 -8.69 -11.17 -1.42
C PHE A 296 -8.11 -9.95 -2.14
N ILE A 297 -7.52 -10.15 -3.33
CA ILE A 297 -6.96 -9.05 -4.12
C ILE A 297 -8.08 -8.07 -4.49
N TYR A 298 -9.23 -8.56 -4.97
CA TYR A 298 -10.39 -7.73 -5.26
C TYR A 298 -10.88 -6.95 -4.04
N PHE A 299 -11.07 -7.63 -2.92
CA PHE A 299 -11.63 -7.03 -1.71
C PHE A 299 -10.75 -5.89 -1.20
N ILE A 300 -9.43 -6.08 -1.16
CA ILE A 300 -8.50 -5.05 -0.68
C ILE A 300 -8.45 -3.87 -1.66
N SER A 301 -8.38 -4.13 -2.97
CA SER A 301 -8.39 -3.06 -3.96
C SER A 301 -9.68 -2.25 -3.92
N LEU A 302 -10.84 -2.90 -3.76
CA LEU A 302 -12.15 -2.24 -3.58
C LEU A 302 -12.20 -1.43 -2.29
N TYR A 303 -11.77 -2.02 -1.16
CA TYR A 303 -11.72 -1.34 0.12
C TYR A 303 -10.87 -0.06 0.05
N LYS A 304 -9.66 -0.16 -0.51
CA LYS A 304 -8.76 0.99 -0.70
C LYS A 304 -9.37 2.03 -1.64
N LEU A 305 -10.00 1.63 -2.73
CA LEU A 305 -10.66 2.54 -3.66
C LEU A 305 -11.78 3.33 -2.96
N PHE A 306 -12.69 2.66 -2.25
CA PHE A 306 -13.76 3.32 -1.50
C PHE A 306 -13.24 4.25 -0.41
N ARG A 307 -12.22 3.82 0.34
CA ARG A 307 -11.54 4.65 1.34
C ARG A 307 -10.97 5.90 0.70
N ASN A 308 -10.21 5.76 -0.39
CA ASN A 308 -9.56 6.88 -1.06
C ASN A 308 -10.58 7.88 -1.61
N ILE A 309 -11.68 7.41 -2.19
CA ILE A 309 -12.78 8.28 -2.67
C ILE A 309 -13.44 9.02 -1.50
N LYS A 310 -13.71 8.32 -0.39
CA LYS A 310 -14.30 8.93 0.82
C LYS A 310 -13.37 9.99 1.40
N SER A 311 -12.09 9.67 1.57
CA SER A 311 -11.07 10.60 2.06
C SER A 311 -10.91 11.79 1.11
N TYR A 312 -10.88 11.56 -0.20
CA TYR A 312 -10.79 12.66 -1.17
C TYR A 312 -12.00 13.61 -1.08
N ARG A 313 -13.21 13.06 -0.98
CA ARG A 313 -14.44 13.87 -0.83
C ARG A 313 -14.44 14.65 0.49
N PHE A 314 -14.11 14.01 1.60
CA PHE A 314 -14.12 14.64 2.92
C PHE A 314 -13.05 15.72 3.07
N LEU A 315 -11.87 15.53 2.47
CA LEU A 315 -10.72 16.42 2.66
C LEU A 315 -10.65 17.56 1.63
N PHE A 316 -11.16 17.36 0.41
CA PHE A 316 -10.94 18.31 -0.69
C PHE A 316 -12.21 18.78 -1.40
N LYS A 317 -13.38 18.25 -1.05
CA LYS A 317 -14.65 18.77 -1.54
C LYS A 317 -15.24 19.65 -0.44
N LYS A 318 -15.11 20.97 -0.61
CA LYS A 318 -15.86 21.96 0.18
C LYS A 318 -17.33 21.90 -0.19
#